data_AF-A0A9X3EPF1-F1
#
_entry.id   AF-A0A9X3EPF1-F1
#
_cell.length_a   1.000
_cell.length_b   1.000
_cell.length_c   1.000
_cell.angle_alpha   90.00
_cell.angle_beta   90.00
_cell.angle_gamma   90.00
#
_symmetry.space_group_name_H-M   'P 1'
#
loop_
_entity.id
_entity.type
_entity.pdbx_description
1 polymer ?
#
loop_
_entity_poly.entity_id
_entity_poly.type
_entity_poly.pdbx_seq_one_letter_code
_entity_poly.pdbx_strand_id
1 'polypeptide(L)'
;MHRPSIALAVALISACGSTSDSTDSSSTTGTAEPTGTSTTTSTTTEEPSTTTTTTSEGTAEPTSTTTSGATPSCVTSAQECGVDVGQQMAFCPDMEDAVGSLVVDVLGPGHIRFTELGHDAACNLTFSPNVKLLDNHSILVVYDIGGNPMDSCVCKYTISAELSNLTSGTWSIQVAGFTQQFDVP
;
A
#
# COMPACT_ATOMS: atom_id res chain seq x y z
N MET A 1 -40.15 10.11 48.69
CA MET A 1 -40.48 9.80 47.29
C MET A 1 -39.27 9.10 46.68
N HIS A 2 -39.36 7.77 46.54
CA HIS A 2 -38.28 6.89 46.07
C HIS A 2 -38.24 6.89 44.53
N ARG A 3 -37.08 7.18 43.95
CA ARG A 3 -36.82 6.96 42.52
C ARG A 3 -36.22 5.56 42.34
N PRO A 4 -36.77 4.69 41.46
CA PRO A 4 -36.09 3.46 41.10
C PRO A 4 -34.99 3.75 40.07
N SER A 5 -33.77 3.37 40.41
CA SER A 5 -32.66 3.27 39.47
C SER A 5 -32.84 2.02 38.62
N ILE A 6 -33.01 2.18 37.31
CA ILE A 6 -32.97 1.07 36.35
C ILE A 6 -31.50 0.88 35.96
N ALA A 7 -30.87 -0.15 36.52
CA ALA A 7 -29.58 -0.65 36.06
C ALA A 7 -29.82 -1.46 34.77
N LEU A 8 -29.29 -0.99 33.64
CA LEU A 8 -29.27 -1.75 32.40
C LEU A 8 -28.04 -2.66 32.45
N ALA A 9 -28.25 -3.95 32.67
CA ALA A 9 -27.22 -4.97 32.55
C ALA A 9 -27.06 -5.32 31.06
N VAL A 10 -25.90 -5.01 30.48
CA VAL A 10 -25.51 -5.51 29.16
C VAL A 10 -24.81 -6.84 29.37
N ALA A 11 -25.48 -7.92 29.02
CA ALA A 11 -24.86 -9.24 28.89
C ALA A 11 -24.20 -9.32 27.51
N LEU A 12 -22.88 -9.28 27.46
CA LEU A 12 -22.11 -9.71 26.30
C LEU A 12 -21.79 -11.20 26.50
N ILE A 13 -22.53 -12.04 25.80
CA ILE A 13 -22.18 -13.45 25.57
C ILE A 13 -22.10 -13.62 24.06
N SER A 14 -20.89 -13.78 23.54
CA SER A 14 -20.63 -14.50 22.30
C SER A 14 -19.19 -14.99 22.32
N ALA A 15 -18.99 -16.08 23.07
CA ALA A 15 -17.82 -16.92 22.91
C ALA A 15 -17.85 -17.53 21.50
N CYS A 16 -16.76 -17.38 20.73
CA CYS A 16 -16.53 -18.16 19.53
C CYS A 16 -16.22 -19.60 19.98
N GLY A 17 -17.24 -20.44 19.99
CA GLY A 17 -17.16 -21.86 20.32
C GLY A 17 -16.57 -22.69 19.18
N SER A 18 -15.74 -23.63 19.58
CA SER A 18 -14.77 -24.43 18.82
C SER A 18 -15.35 -25.55 17.95
N THR A 19 -14.43 -26.17 17.19
CA THR A 19 -14.33 -27.61 16.85
C THR A 19 -15.01 -28.12 15.58
N SER A 20 -14.19 -28.60 14.65
CA SER A 20 -14.43 -29.87 13.95
C SER A 20 -13.06 -30.48 13.61
N ASP A 21 -12.81 -31.60 14.28
CA ASP A 21 -11.63 -32.46 14.19
C ASP A 21 -12.01 -33.73 13.40
N SER A 22 -11.00 -34.54 13.06
CA SER A 22 -11.03 -35.89 12.45
C SER A 22 -11.07 -35.92 10.90
N THR A 23 -10.31 -36.74 10.14
CA THR A 23 -9.54 -37.96 10.46
C THR A 23 -8.55 -38.28 9.32
N ASP A 24 -7.46 -38.94 9.71
CA ASP A 24 -6.41 -39.64 8.96
C ASP A 24 -6.84 -40.48 7.73
N SER A 25 -5.93 -40.59 6.75
CA SER A 25 -5.62 -41.85 6.01
C SER A 25 -4.28 -41.75 5.27
N SER A 26 -3.28 -42.48 5.79
CA SER A 26 -2.00 -42.80 5.14
C SER A 26 -2.14 -43.91 4.08
N SER A 27 -1.40 -43.83 2.95
CA SER A 27 -0.72 -45.00 2.36
C SER A 27 0.31 -44.66 1.25
N THR A 28 1.59 -44.96 1.54
CA THR A 28 2.57 -45.75 0.76
C THR A 28 3.12 -45.33 -0.63
N THR A 29 4.42 -44.95 -0.62
CA THR A 29 5.61 -45.47 -1.36
C THR A 29 5.62 -45.82 -2.86
N GLY A 30 6.70 -45.36 -3.53
CA GLY A 30 7.38 -45.95 -4.73
C GLY A 30 7.81 -44.86 -5.74
N THR A 31 9.07 -44.40 -5.82
CA THR A 31 10.27 -44.99 -6.50
C THR A 31 9.96 -45.35 -7.98
N ALA A 32 10.63 -44.94 -9.05
CA ALA A 32 11.81 -44.10 -9.32
C ALA A 32 11.85 -43.70 -10.82
N GLU A 33 12.69 -42.70 -11.09
CA GLU A 33 13.58 -42.50 -12.25
C GLU A 33 13.11 -41.95 -13.61
N PRO A 34 14.04 -41.25 -14.31
CA PRO A 34 13.77 -40.25 -15.33
C PRO A 34 13.92 -40.83 -16.75
N THR A 35 13.64 -39.98 -17.76
CA THR A 35 14.35 -39.84 -19.05
C THR A 35 13.33 -39.41 -20.11
N GLY A 36 13.61 -38.33 -20.82
CA GLY A 36 12.73 -37.87 -21.90
C GLY A 36 13.21 -36.59 -22.56
N THR A 37 14.45 -36.61 -23.06
CA THR A 37 14.99 -35.64 -24.01
C THR A 37 14.04 -35.49 -25.21
N SER A 38 13.72 -34.26 -25.61
CA SER A 38 13.39 -33.95 -27.00
C SER A 38 13.82 -32.54 -27.35
N THR A 39 14.94 -32.52 -28.06
CA THR A 39 15.47 -31.47 -28.92
C THR A 39 14.42 -31.03 -29.94
N THR A 40 14.27 -29.73 -30.18
CA THR A 40 13.90 -29.24 -31.51
C THR A 40 14.73 -28.00 -31.83
N THR A 41 15.49 -28.14 -32.89
CA THR A 41 16.40 -27.18 -33.51
C THR A 41 15.77 -26.68 -34.81
N SER A 42 16.22 -25.49 -35.25
CA SER A 42 16.13 -24.88 -36.61
C SER A 42 15.02 -23.84 -36.76
N THR A 43 15.17 -22.67 -37.40
CA THR A 43 16.29 -22.10 -38.19
C THR A 43 16.05 -20.60 -38.43
N THR A 44 17.15 -19.91 -38.72
CA THR A 44 17.41 -18.52 -39.11
C THR A 44 16.62 -17.97 -40.31
N THR A 45 16.39 -16.65 -40.37
CA THR A 45 16.59 -15.82 -41.59
C THR A 45 16.88 -14.37 -41.21
N GLU A 46 17.96 -13.82 -41.77
CA GLU A 46 18.42 -12.43 -41.70
C GLU A 46 17.52 -11.46 -42.50
N GLU A 47 17.44 -10.21 -42.06
CA GLU A 47 17.56 -9.06 -42.99
C GLU A 47 18.20 -7.87 -42.25
N PRO A 48 19.33 -7.33 -42.73
CA PRO A 48 19.78 -5.99 -42.41
C PRO A 48 19.37 -5.01 -43.51
N SER A 49 18.60 -3.97 -43.16
CA SER A 49 18.36 -2.80 -44.02
C SER A 49 19.07 -1.57 -43.46
N THR A 50 20.12 -1.14 -44.15
CA THR A 50 20.70 0.21 -44.20
C THR A 50 19.63 1.20 -44.74
N THR A 51 19.52 2.48 -44.34
CA THR A 51 20.36 3.61 -44.80
C THR A 51 19.85 4.95 -44.20
N THR A 52 20.80 5.89 -43.97
CA THR A 52 20.76 7.38 -44.09
C THR A 52 20.19 8.29 -42.99
N THR A 53 21.14 8.90 -42.27
CA THR A 53 21.41 10.34 -42.02
C THR A 53 20.37 11.41 -42.38
N THR A 54 20.10 12.33 -41.44
CA THR A 54 19.99 13.77 -41.74
C THR A 54 20.41 14.62 -40.54
N THR A 55 21.40 15.48 -40.78
CA THR A 55 21.93 16.52 -39.92
C THR A 55 21.04 17.77 -39.98
N SER A 56 20.84 18.47 -38.86
CA SER A 56 20.52 19.91 -38.87
C SER A 56 21.03 20.56 -37.59
N GLU A 57 22.04 21.41 -37.77
CA GLU A 57 22.50 22.42 -36.81
C GLU A 57 21.50 23.58 -36.75
N GLY A 58 21.38 24.23 -35.59
CA GLY A 58 20.52 25.39 -35.39
C GLY A 58 20.77 26.11 -34.07
N THR A 59 21.89 26.83 -34.02
CA THR A 59 22.16 28.16 -33.42
C THR A 59 21.50 28.61 -32.09
N ALA A 60 22.37 29.15 -31.23
CA ALA A 60 22.18 29.59 -29.84
C ALA A 60 21.27 30.83 -29.59
N GLU A 61 20.69 30.81 -28.37
CA GLU A 61 20.37 31.85 -27.35
C GLU A 61 19.97 33.30 -27.73
N PRO A 62 19.08 33.93 -26.92
CA PRO A 62 19.58 34.65 -25.74
C PRO A 62 18.70 34.63 -24.47
N THR A 63 19.37 34.45 -23.32
CA THR A 63 19.40 35.34 -22.13
C THR A 63 18.11 35.64 -21.32
N SER A 64 18.10 35.01 -20.14
CA SER A 64 17.81 35.51 -18.78
C SER A 64 16.55 36.35 -18.49
N THR A 65 15.72 35.87 -17.54
CA THR A 65 15.43 36.59 -16.28
C THR A 65 14.75 35.70 -15.22
N THR A 66 15.21 35.90 -13.99
CA THR A 66 14.85 35.33 -12.69
C THR A 66 13.35 35.35 -12.36
N THR A 67 12.80 34.30 -11.74
CA THR A 67 11.85 34.37 -10.60
C THR A 67 11.63 32.97 -10.00
N SER A 68 11.90 32.85 -8.70
CA SER A 68 11.54 31.79 -7.74
C SER A 68 11.68 30.32 -8.14
N GLY A 69 12.51 29.60 -7.38
CA GLY A 69 12.38 28.15 -7.24
C GLY A 69 10.98 27.80 -6.72
N ALA A 70 10.05 27.60 -7.64
CA ALA A 70 8.81 26.90 -7.35
C ALA A 70 9.18 25.42 -7.30
N THR A 71 9.31 24.89 -6.09
CA THR A 71 9.20 23.45 -5.85
C THR A 71 7.94 22.99 -6.59
N PRO A 72 8.00 21.99 -7.48
CA PRO A 72 6.80 21.51 -8.17
C PRO A 72 5.80 21.05 -7.11
N SER A 73 4.75 21.86 -6.95
CA SER A 73 3.69 21.65 -5.99
C SER A 73 2.66 20.79 -6.73
N CYS A 74 2.79 19.48 -6.55
CA CYS A 74 2.02 18.48 -7.29
C CYS A 74 0.77 18.15 -6.47
N VAL A 75 -0.39 18.67 -6.88
CA VAL A 75 -1.71 18.36 -6.28
C VAL A 75 -2.39 17.24 -7.06
N THR A 76 -1.78 16.07 -7.12
CA THR A 76 -2.29 14.96 -7.94
C THR A 76 -1.93 13.59 -7.33
N SER A 77 -2.26 12.48 -8.00
CA SER A 77 -1.87 11.14 -7.56
C SER A 77 -0.35 11.05 -7.39
N ALA A 78 0.12 10.28 -6.40
CA ALA A 78 1.55 10.15 -6.12
C ALA A 78 2.36 9.72 -7.35
N GLN A 79 1.80 8.81 -8.16
CA GLN A 79 2.44 8.28 -9.37
C GLN A 79 2.64 9.34 -10.45
N GLU A 80 1.68 10.24 -10.63
CA GLU A 80 1.80 11.39 -11.55
C GLU A 80 2.88 12.39 -11.09
N CYS A 81 3.17 12.42 -9.79
CA CYS A 81 4.25 13.21 -9.20
C CYS A 81 5.61 12.47 -9.19
N GLY A 82 5.70 11.27 -9.78
CA GLY A 82 6.91 10.45 -9.79
C GLY A 82 7.19 9.70 -8.48
N VAL A 83 6.25 9.70 -7.53
CA VAL A 83 6.31 8.92 -6.29
C VAL A 83 5.65 7.57 -6.51
N ASP A 84 6.40 6.50 -6.28
CA ASP A 84 5.88 5.15 -6.42
C ASP A 84 5.16 4.72 -5.13
N VAL A 85 4.00 4.08 -5.28
CA VAL A 85 3.25 3.48 -4.17
C VAL A 85 3.43 1.97 -4.24
N GLY A 86 4.24 1.41 -3.34
CA GLY A 86 4.60 0.00 -3.28
C GLY A 86 3.99 -0.73 -2.07
N GLN A 87 4.14 -2.06 -2.06
CA GLN A 87 3.79 -2.99 -0.97
C GLN A 87 2.55 -2.58 -0.15
N GLN A 88 1.37 -2.90 -0.65
CA GLN A 88 0.12 -2.65 0.07
C GLN A 88 -0.28 -3.88 0.86
N MET A 89 -0.56 -3.71 2.15
CA MET A 89 -1.07 -4.77 3.01
C MET A 89 -2.24 -4.25 3.83
N ALA A 90 -3.32 -5.02 3.88
CA ALA A 90 -4.43 -4.81 4.79
C ALA A 90 -4.79 -6.17 5.40
N PHE A 91 -4.73 -6.29 6.72
CA PHE A 91 -5.14 -7.49 7.42
C PHE A 91 -5.88 -7.13 8.71
N CYS A 92 -6.87 -7.94 9.08
CA CYS A 92 -7.55 -7.87 10.37
C CYS A 92 -6.89 -8.91 11.29
N PRO A 93 -5.89 -8.53 12.11
CA PRO A 93 -5.44 -9.41 13.16
C PRO A 93 -6.49 -9.49 14.26
N ASP A 94 -6.50 -10.60 15.00
CA ASP A 94 -7.32 -10.79 16.21
C ASP A 94 -6.73 -9.95 17.38
N MET A 95 -6.62 -8.63 17.16
CA MET A 95 -6.13 -7.68 18.15
C MET A 95 -7.33 -7.03 18.83
N GLU A 96 -7.79 -7.62 19.94
CA GLU A 96 -8.87 -7.04 20.76
C GLU A 96 -8.57 -5.57 21.15
N ASP A 97 -7.30 -5.21 21.36
CA ASP A 97 -6.90 -3.93 21.98
C ASP A 97 -6.06 -2.98 21.12
N ALA A 98 -5.99 -3.15 19.79
CA ALA A 98 -5.23 -2.20 18.98
C ALA A 98 -5.84 -0.78 19.12
N VAL A 99 -5.05 0.17 19.62
CA VAL A 99 -5.40 1.59 19.68
C VAL A 99 -5.03 2.20 18.33
N GLY A 100 -5.97 2.93 17.73
CA GLY A 100 -5.76 3.66 16.48
C GLY A 100 -4.46 4.48 16.52
N SER A 101 -3.52 4.21 15.61
CA SER A 101 -2.27 4.97 15.51
C SER A 101 -1.69 4.95 14.10
N LEU A 102 -0.88 5.96 13.81
CA LEU A 102 -0.10 6.06 12.57
C LEU A 102 1.39 5.97 12.92
N VAL A 103 2.09 5.05 12.25
CA VAL A 103 3.54 4.89 12.33
C VAL A 103 4.12 5.22 10.96
N VAL A 104 5.19 6.00 10.93
CA VAL A 104 5.97 6.30 9.72
C VAL A 104 7.41 5.90 9.95
N ASP A 105 7.87 4.92 9.17
CA ASP A 105 9.24 4.45 9.16
C ASP A 105 9.99 5.03 7.96
N VAL A 106 11.11 5.70 8.20
CA VAL A 106 12.02 6.16 7.13
C VAL A 106 12.97 5.03 6.79
N LEU A 107 12.78 4.41 5.63
CA LEU A 107 13.54 3.24 5.18
C LEU A 107 14.87 3.64 4.53
N GLY A 108 14.96 4.86 4.00
CA GLY A 108 16.15 5.41 3.37
C GLY A 108 15.85 6.75 2.67
N PRO A 109 16.82 7.30 1.92
CA PRO A 109 16.64 8.53 1.16
C PRO A 109 15.45 8.42 0.21
N GLY A 110 14.48 9.33 0.36
CA GLY A 110 13.26 9.34 -0.43
C GLY A 110 12.33 8.14 -0.27
N HIS A 111 12.56 7.24 0.69
CA HIS A 111 11.78 6.00 0.87
C HIS A 111 11.25 5.88 2.29
N ILE A 112 9.93 5.77 2.41
CA ILE A 112 9.23 5.58 3.68
C ILE A 112 8.26 4.41 3.60
N ARG A 113 7.85 3.93 4.76
CA ARG A 113 6.65 3.10 4.95
C ARG A 113 5.75 3.78 5.96
N PHE A 114 4.46 3.85 5.66
CA PHE A 114 3.48 4.21 6.68
C PHE A 114 2.64 3.00 7.03
N THR A 115 2.20 2.95 8.29
CA THR A 115 1.34 1.90 8.81
C THR A 115 0.29 2.53 9.72
N GLU A 116 -0.98 2.42 9.32
CA GLU A 116 -2.13 2.67 10.20
C GLU A 116 -2.46 1.38 10.94
N LEU A 117 -2.47 1.47 12.27
CA LEU A 117 -2.81 0.38 13.18
C LEU A 117 -4.19 0.63 13.76
N GLY A 118 -5.02 -0.42 13.84
CA GLY A 118 -6.30 -0.36 14.55
C GLY A 118 -7.38 0.42 13.81
N HIS A 119 -7.40 0.39 12.48
CA HIS A 119 -8.46 0.99 11.68
C HIS A 119 -9.77 0.21 11.83
N ASP A 120 -10.75 0.77 12.54
CA ASP A 120 -12.04 0.13 12.77
C ASP A 120 -12.91 0.14 11.51
N ALA A 121 -13.28 -1.04 11.01
CA ALA A 121 -14.18 -1.18 9.88
C ALA A 121 -14.98 -2.49 9.91
N ALA A 122 -15.96 -2.64 9.01
CA ALA A 122 -16.67 -3.92 8.87
C ALA A 122 -15.69 -5.03 8.45
N CYS A 123 -15.93 -6.25 8.94
CA CYS A 123 -15.12 -7.40 8.55
C CYS A 123 -15.30 -7.73 7.05
N ASN A 124 -14.31 -8.43 6.48
CA ASN A 124 -14.28 -8.85 5.07
C ASN A 124 -14.22 -7.69 4.05
N LEU A 125 -13.62 -6.57 4.46
CA LEU A 125 -13.20 -5.48 3.60
C LEU A 125 -11.75 -5.65 3.14
N THR A 126 -11.45 -5.08 1.97
CA THR A 126 -10.10 -4.89 1.45
C THR A 126 -9.86 -3.39 1.32
N PHE A 127 -8.68 -2.94 1.74
CA PHE A 127 -8.27 -1.54 1.67
C PHE A 127 -7.10 -1.40 0.71
N SER A 128 -7.24 -0.49 -0.25
CA SER A 128 -6.16 -0.11 -1.16
C SER A 128 -5.81 1.37 -0.91
N PRO A 129 -4.62 1.68 -0.37
CA PRO A 129 -4.17 3.05 -0.21
C PRO A 129 -4.06 3.80 -1.54
N ASN A 130 -4.86 4.87 -1.67
CA ASN A 130 -4.82 5.87 -2.72
C ASN A 130 -4.06 7.09 -2.20
N VAL A 131 -2.82 7.25 -2.65
CA VAL A 131 -1.92 8.28 -2.14
C VAL A 131 -1.91 9.47 -3.08
N LYS A 132 -2.16 10.65 -2.51
CA LYS A 132 -2.13 11.93 -3.19
C LYS A 132 -1.04 12.77 -2.57
N LEU A 133 -0.24 13.42 -3.40
CA LEU A 133 0.61 14.49 -2.92
C LEU A 133 -0.20 15.78 -2.97
N LEU A 134 -0.01 16.58 -1.94
CA LEU A 134 -0.51 17.93 -1.84
C LEU A 134 0.71 18.86 -1.85
N ASP A 135 0.49 20.10 -2.26
CA ASP A 135 1.54 21.13 -2.30
C ASP A 135 2.36 21.18 -1.01
N ASN A 136 3.67 21.44 -1.14
CA ASN A 136 4.62 21.60 -0.04
C ASN A 136 4.74 20.39 0.90
N HIS A 137 5.24 19.27 0.38
CA HIS A 137 5.63 18.11 1.20
C HIS A 137 4.50 17.55 2.06
N SER A 138 3.26 17.54 1.55
CA SER A 138 2.12 16.95 2.23
C SER A 138 1.62 15.73 1.47
N ILE A 139 1.31 14.66 2.20
CA ILE A 139 0.81 13.38 1.69
C ILE A 139 -0.58 13.18 2.27
N LEU A 140 -1.57 12.95 1.41
CA LEU A 140 -2.91 12.54 1.80
C LEU A 140 -3.14 11.10 1.36
N VAL A 141 -3.45 10.23 2.31
CA VAL A 141 -3.83 8.84 2.05
C VAL A 141 -5.33 8.71 2.21
N VAL A 142 -5.98 8.29 1.12
CA VAL A 142 -7.40 7.91 1.10
C VAL A 142 -7.46 6.41 0.83
N TYR A 143 -8.50 5.72 1.27
CA TYR A 143 -8.66 4.29 0.97
C TYR A 143 -9.74 4.07 -0.08
N ASP A 144 -9.37 3.33 -1.12
CA ASP A 144 -10.33 2.66 -1.97
C ASP A 144 -10.75 1.37 -1.26
N ILE A 145 -12.03 1.26 -0.92
CA ILE A 145 -12.58 0.15 -0.12
C ILE A 145 -13.34 -0.81 -1.03
N GLY A 146 -12.97 -2.08 -0.97
CA GLY A 146 -13.67 -3.18 -1.64
C GLY A 146 -14.05 -4.29 -0.68
N GLY A 147 -14.68 -5.35 -1.19
CA GLY A 147 -15.10 -6.52 -0.41
C GLY A 147 -16.60 -6.55 -0.14
N ASN A 148 -17.00 -7.45 0.77
CA ASN A 148 -18.41 -7.62 1.15
C ASN A 148 -18.53 -7.45 2.68
N PRO A 149 -19.00 -6.29 3.16
CA PRO A 149 -19.03 -5.99 4.59
C PRO A 149 -19.96 -6.94 5.34
N MET A 150 -19.52 -7.37 6.53
CA MET A 150 -20.38 -8.07 7.47
C MET A 150 -20.90 -7.11 8.53
N ASP A 151 -22.18 -6.71 8.44
CA ASP A 151 -22.80 -5.67 9.28
C ASP A 151 -22.78 -5.94 10.80
N SER A 152 -22.48 -7.17 11.22
CA SER A 152 -22.43 -7.59 12.63
C SER A 152 -21.02 -7.82 13.16
N CYS A 153 -19.98 -7.49 12.38
CA CYS A 153 -18.59 -7.76 12.72
C CYS A 153 -17.75 -6.49 12.49
N VAL A 154 -17.05 -6.05 13.54
CA VAL A 154 -16.06 -4.96 13.47
C VAL A 154 -14.68 -5.57 13.60
N CYS A 155 -13.84 -5.28 12.60
CA CYS A 155 -12.46 -5.71 12.52
C CYS A 155 -11.54 -4.49 12.70
N LYS A 156 -10.43 -4.70 13.40
CA LYS A 156 -9.36 -3.71 13.50
C LYS A 156 -8.30 -4.02 12.46
N TYR A 157 -8.22 -3.21 11.42
CA TYR A 157 -7.27 -3.43 10.33
C TYR A 157 -5.91 -2.79 10.62
N THR A 158 -4.85 -3.48 10.21
CA THR A 158 -3.53 -2.89 9.99
C THR A 158 -3.37 -2.65 8.49
N ILE A 159 -3.17 -1.39 8.11
CA ILE A 159 -3.05 -0.97 6.70
C ILE A 159 -1.67 -0.34 6.52
N SER A 160 -0.90 -0.80 5.53
CA SER A 160 0.44 -0.25 5.26
C SER A 160 0.70 -0.09 3.77
N ALA A 161 1.47 0.93 3.41
CA ALA A 161 2.08 1.08 2.10
C ALA A 161 3.47 1.72 2.19
N GLU A 162 4.28 1.46 1.18
CA GLU A 162 5.58 2.10 0.99
C GLU A 162 5.50 3.20 -0.06
N LEU A 163 6.21 4.30 0.17
CA LEU A 163 6.33 5.41 -0.76
C LEU A 163 7.81 5.66 -1.05
N SER A 164 8.19 5.63 -2.33
CA SER A 164 9.56 5.91 -2.78
C SER A 164 9.63 7.11 -3.72
N ASN A 165 10.84 7.64 -3.94
CA ASN A 165 11.14 8.85 -4.71
C ASN A 165 10.59 10.15 -4.09
N LEU A 166 10.40 10.19 -2.78
CA LEU A 166 10.13 11.45 -2.07
C LEU A 166 11.37 12.35 -2.11
N THR A 167 11.17 13.64 -2.31
CA THR A 167 12.26 14.61 -2.19
C THR A 167 12.66 14.77 -0.73
N SER A 168 13.94 15.07 -0.48
CA SER A 168 14.43 15.35 0.88
C SER A 168 13.70 16.57 1.47
N GLY A 169 13.38 16.52 2.75
CA GLY A 169 12.71 17.60 3.45
C GLY A 169 11.78 17.12 4.55
N THR A 170 11.14 18.06 5.23
CA THR A 170 10.13 17.77 6.24
C THR A 170 8.78 17.56 5.56
N TRP A 171 8.23 16.36 5.70
CA TRP A 171 6.94 15.97 5.15
C TRP A 171 5.88 15.87 6.24
N SER A 172 4.62 16.04 5.85
CA SER A 172 3.44 15.73 6.65
C SER A 172 2.60 14.67 5.95
N ILE A 173 2.25 13.59 6.64
CA ILE A 173 1.31 12.59 6.14
C ILE A 173 -0.01 12.67 6.91
N GLN A 174 -1.11 12.59 6.17
CA GLN A 174 -2.47 12.55 6.68
C GLN A 174 -3.12 11.23 6.25
N VAL A 175 -3.54 10.44 7.23
CA VAL A 175 -4.18 9.14 7.02
C VAL A 175 -5.41 9.08 7.92
N ALA A 176 -6.60 8.99 7.34
CA ALA A 176 -7.85 9.07 8.07
C ALA A 176 -7.90 10.29 9.02
N GLY A 177 -7.93 10.06 10.34
CA GLY A 177 -7.91 11.11 11.37
C GLY A 177 -6.52 11.46 11.91
N PHE A 178 -5.47 10.80 11.44
CA PHE A 178 -4.10 10.99 11.92
C PHE A 178 -3.34 11.97 11.04
N THR A 179 -2.46 12.76 11.67
CA THR A 179 -1.49 13.61 10.98
C THR A 179 -0.16 13.50 11.69
N GLN A 180 0.91 13.24 10.93
CA GLN A 180 2.26 13.10 11.47
C GLN A 180 3.27 13.79 10.55
N GLN A 181 4.24 14.48 11.18
CA GLN A 181 5.40 15.03 10.48
C GLN A 181 6.61 14.12 10.63
N PHE A 182 7.44 14.07 9.60
CA PHE A 182 8.68 13.28 9.56
C PHE A 182 9.67 13.92 8.59
N ASP A 183 10.95 13.61 8.75
CA ASP A 183 12.00 14.08 7.86
C ASP A 183 12.43 12.99 6.90
N VAL A 184 12.46 13.32 5.61
CA VAL A 184 13.01 12.46 4.55
C VAL A 184 14.45 12.91 4.29
N PRO A 185 15.46 12.05 4.52
CA PRO A 185 16.86 12.36 4.27
C PRO A 185 17.21 12.43 2.78
#